data_AF-A0A2D9LCN4-F1
#
_entry.id   AF-A0A2D9LCN4-F1
#
_cell.length_a   1.000
_cell.length_b   1.000
_cell.length_c   1.000
_cell.angle_alpha   90.00
_cell.angle_beta   90.00
_cell.angle_gamma   90.00
#
_symmetry.space_group_name_H-M   'P 1'
#
loop_
_entity.id
_entity.type
_entity.pdbx_description
1 polymer ?
#
loop_
_entity_poly.entity_id
_entity_poly.type
_entity_poly.pdbx_seq_one_letter_code
_entity_poly.pdbx_strand_id
1 'polypeptide(L)'
;QVSENVYRRMATERQKLAQEFRSRGQELAEGIRADADRQQTVILANAFAEAETTRGEGDGEAATIYAEAYGANEEFYSFYRSLQAYQNTFSSKDDIMVIDSDSDFMKFLKNPAGAN
;
A
#
# COMPACT_ATOMS: atom_id res chain seq x y z
N GLN A 1 31.40 -62.21 23.79
CA GLN A 1 31.70 -60.88 24.40
C GLN A 1 32.28 -59.86 23.43
N VAL A 2 33.21 -60.20 22.51
CA VAL A 2 33.80 -59.21 21.57
C VAL A 2 32.78 -58.59 20.60
N SER A 3 31.78 -59.35 20.14
CA SER A 3 30.72 -58.89 19.22
C SER A 3 29.89 -57.71 19.75
N GLU A 4 29.61 -57.69 21.06
CA GLU A 4 28.71 -56.71 21.65
C GLU A 4 29.34 -55.31 21.77
N ASN A 5 30.65 -55.25 22.05
CA ASN A 5 31.39 -53.98 22.05
C ASN A 5 31.48 -53.36 20.64
N VAL A 6 31.61 -54.20 19.61
CA VAL A 6 31.65 -53.73 18.21
C VAL A 6 30.28 -53.18 17.79
N TYR A 7 29.19 -53.87 18.13
CA TYR A 7 27.82 -53.41 17.85
C TYR A 7 27.50 -52.09 18.55
N ARG A 8 27.88 -51.97 19.84
CA ARG A 8 27.68 -50.75 20.63
C ARG A 8 28.47 -49.57 20.06
N ARG A 9 29.70 -49.81 19.59
CA ARG A 9 30.52 -48.77 18.93
C ARG A 9 29.87 -48.33 17.60
N MET A 10 29.42 -49.27 16.77
CA MET A 10 28.73 -48.95 15.53
C MET A 10 27.44 -48.16 15.76
N ALA A 11 26.65 -48.52 16.78
CA ALA A 11 25.42 -47.80 17.14
C ALA A 11 25.72 -46.34 17.53
N THR A 12 26.74 -46.12 18.37
CA THR A 12 27.16 -44.77 18.78
C THR A 12 27.66 -43.94 17.60
N GLU A 13 28.46 -44.52 16.70
CA GLU A 13 28.93 -43.83 15.48
C GLU A 13 27.76 -43.45 14.58
N ARG A 14 26.79 -44.36 14.39
CA ARG A 14 25.57 -44.04 13.61
C ARG A 14 24.74 -42.94 14.26
N GLN A 15 24.62 -42.96 15.59
CA GLN A 15 23.87 -41.94 16.32
C GLN A 15 24.55 -40.58 16.23
N LYS A 16 25.89 -40.51 16.32
CA LYS A 16 26.66 -39.29 16.07
C LYS A 16 26.46 -38.76 14.66
N LEU A 17 26.56 -39.63 13.65
CA LEU A 17 26.36 -39.25 12.25
C LEU A 17 24.96 -38.69 12.01
N ALA A 18 23.93 -39.33 12.58
CA ALA A 18 22.55 -38.85 12.50
C ALA A 18 22.31 -37.54 13.26
N GLN A 19 23.05 -37.29 14.36
CA GLN A 19 23.04 -36.03 15.08
C GLN A 19 23.68 -34.92 14.23
N GLU A 20 24.83 -35.19 13.60
CA GLU A 20 25.55 -34.25 12.74
C GLU A 20 24.69 -33.83 11.54
N PHE A 21 24.06 -34.80 10.84
CA PHE A 21 23.18 -34.49 9.72
C PHE A 21 21.96 -33.67 10.15
N ARG A 22 21.37 -33.95 11.31
CA ARG A 22 20.26 -33.14 11.84
C ARG A 22 20.71 -31.73 12.19
N SER A 23 21.87 -31.57 12.82
CA SER A 23 22.43 -30.27 13.16
C SER A 23 22.71 -29.44 11.90
N ARG A 24 23.34 -30.03 10.89
CA ARG A 24 23.62 -29.35 9.61
C ARG A 24 22.32 -29.00 8.88
N GLY A 25 21.33 -29.89 8.90
CA GLY A 25 20.02 -29.61 8.32
C GLY A 25 19.29 -28.45 9.00
N GLN A 26 19.38 -28.36 10.33
CA GLN A 26 18.82 -27.24 11.10
C GLN A 26 19.53 -25.92 10.81
N GLU A 27 20.86 -25.93 10.75
CA GLU A 27 21.67 -24.75 10.43
C GLU A 27 21.33 -24.20 9.03
N LEU A 28 21.29 -25.09 8.03
CA LEU A 28 20.90 -24.71 6.67
C LEU A 28 19.47 -24.18 6.61
N ALA A 29 18.53 -24.84 7.28
CA ALA A 29 17.14 -24.39 7.33
C ALA A 29 17.00 -23.00 7.97
N GLU A 30 17.74 -22.74 9.05
CA GLU A 30 17.74 -21.43 9.71
C GLU A 30 18.33 -20.34 8.81
N GLY A 31 19.44 -20.65 8.13
CA GLY A 31 20.04 -19.75 7.15
C GLY A 31 19.08 -19.41 6.01
N ILE A 32 18.38 -20.41 5.46
CA ILE A 32 17.39 -20.21 4.39
C ILE A 32 16.21 -19.35 4.88
N ARG A 33 15.71 -19.60 6.09
CA ARG A 33 14.60 -18.79 6.64
C ARG A 33 15.03 -17.34 6.86
N ALA A 34 16.18 -17.11 7.47
CA ALA A 34 16.69 -15.77 7.69
C ALA A 34 16.94 -15.02 6.37
N ASP A 35 17.38 -15.73 5.33
CA ASP A 35 17.52 -15.16 3.99
C ASP A 35 16.16 -14.80 3.36
N ALA A 36 15.20 -15.71 3.43
CA ALA A 36 13.84 -15.49 2.94
C ALA A 36 13.15 -14.32 3.64
N ASP A 37 13.28 -14.18 4.96
CA ASP A 37 12.71 -13.08 5.73
C ASP A 37 13.33 -11.73 5.34
N ARG A 38 14.64 -11.70 5.10
CA ARG A 38 15.33 -10.50 4.61
C ARG A 38 14.84 -10.13 3.22
N GLN A 39 14.75 -11.09 2.30
CA GLN A 39 14.27 -10.87 0.94
C GLN A 39 12.83 -10.36 0.95
N GLN A 40 11.94 -10.96 1.74
CA GLN A 40 10.56 -10.52 1.92
C GLN A 40 10.50 -9.05 2.32
N THR A 41 11.29 -8.67 3.33
CA THR A 41 11.33 -7.28 3.84
C THR A 41 11.77 -6.31 2.76
N VAL A 42 12.82 -6.65 2.00
CA VAL A 42 13.33 -5.80 0.90
C VAL A 42 12.30 -5.68 -0.23
N ILE A 43 11.67 -6.78 -0.62
CA ILE A 43 10.66 -6.78 -1.69
C ILE A 43 9.47 -5.91 -1.30
N LEU A 44 8.96 -6.07 -0.08
CA LEU A 44 7.85 -5.24 0.41
C LEU A 44 8.22 -3.76 0.50
N ALA A 45 9.43 -3.45 0.98
CA ALA A 45 9.92 -2.07 1.05
C ALA A 45 10.04 -1.43 -0.33
N ASN A 46 10.59 -2.16 -1.31
CA ASN A 46 10.72 -1.68 -2.69
C ASN A 46 9.35 -1.48 -3.34
N ALA A 47 8.43 -2.44 -3.18
CA ALA A 47 7.07 -2.32 -3.71
C ALA A 47 6.33 -1.12 -3.11
N PHE A 48 6.50 -0.88 -1.81
CA PHE A 48 5.91 0.29 -1.14
C PHE A 48 6.53 1.60 -1.65
N ALA A 49 7.85 1.67 -1.79
CA ALA A 49 8.54 2.85 -2.32
C ALA A 49 8.12 3.17 -3.76
N GLU A 50 8.00 2.15 -4.61
CA GLU A 50 7.53 2.29 -5.99
C GLU A 50 6.08 2.79 -6.02
N ALA A 51 5.19 2.21 -5.21
CA ALA A 51 3.80 2.63 -5.11
C ALA A 51 3.65 4.10 -4.67
N GLU A 52 4.41 4.53 -3.66
CA GLU A 52 4.40 5.94 -3.21
C GLU A 52 4.99 6.88 -4.27
N THR A 53 6.01 6.43 -5.02
CA THR A 53 6.59 7.21 -6.11
C THR A 53 5.56 7.43 -7.23
N THR A 54 4.92 6.35 -7.70
CA THR A 54 3.87 6.44 -8.72
C THR A 54 2.68 7.28 -8.26
N ARG A 55 2.29 7.17 -6.98
CA ARG A 55 1.23 8.03 -6.43
C ARG A 55 1.66 9.50 -6.43
N GLY A 56 2.88 9.79 -5.96
CA GLY A 56 3.40 11.16 -5.93
C GLY A 56 3.54 11.78 -7.32
N GLU A 57 3.94 11.00 -8.32
CA GLU A 57 3.97 11.42 -9.72
C GLU A 57 2.55 11.75 -10.23
N GLY A 58 1.58 10.88 -9.97
CA GLY A 58 0.18 11.10 -10.35
C GLY A 58 -0.45 12.32 -9.65
N ASP A 59 -0.17 12.51 -8.37
CA ASP A 59 -0.64 13.68 -7.61
C ASP A 59 0.01 14.97 -8.14
N GLY A 60 1.29 14.92 -8.53
CA GLY A 60 2.00 16.04 -9.14
C GLY A 60 1.46 16.41 -10.53
N GLU A 61 1.18 15.41 -11.36
CA GLU A 61 0.57 15.61 -12.68
C GLU A 61 -0.85 16.18 -12.54
N ALA A 62 -1.66 15.62 -11.63
CA ALA A 62 -2.99 16.13 -11.34
C ALA A 62 -2.93 17.59 -10.87
N ALA A 63 -2.04 17.94 -9.93
CA ALA A 63 -1.85 19.30 -9.45
C ALA A 63 -1.45 20.25 -10.57
N THR A 64 -0.60 19.81 -11.49
CA THR A 64 -0.17 20.59 -12.67
C THR A 64 -1.35 20.85 -13.60
N ILE A 65 -2.11 19.82 -13.95
CA ILE A 65 -3.32 19.94 -14.78
C ILE A 65 -4.34 20.87 -14.11
N TYR A 66 -4.53 20.77 -12.79
CA TYR A 66 -5.41 21.66 -12.05
C TYR A 66 -4.93 23.11 -12.09
N ALA A 67 -3.62 23.36 -11.95
CA ALA A 67 -3.06 24.71 -12.03
C ALA A 67 -3.18 25.31 -13.44
N GLU A 68 -2.94 24.51 -14.48
CA GLU A 68 -3.12 24.91 -15.88
C GLU A 68 -4.60 25.22 -16.19
N ALA A 69 -5.52 24.36 -15.73
CA ALA A 69 -6.95 24.58 -15.87
C ALA A 69 -7.42 25.86 -15.14
N TYR A 70 -6.88 26.12 -13.94
CA TYR A 70 -7.13 27.36 -13.20
C TYR A 70 -6.69 28.60 -13.99
N GLY A 71 -5.52 28.54 -14.62
CA GLY A 71 -4.99 29.63 -15.45
C GLY A 71 -5.75 29.84 -16.77
N ALA A 72 -6.38 28.79 -17.31
CA ALA A 72 -7.11 28.86 -18.57
C ALA A 72 -8.51 29.47 -18.44
N ASN A 73 -9.27 29.14 -17.38
CA ASN A 73 -10.58 29.74 -17.10
C ASN A 73 -11.04 29.51 -15.65
N GLU A 74 -10.92 30.56 -14.82
CA GLU A 74 -11.23 30.55 -13.39
C GLU A 74 -12.74 30.33 -13.09
N GLU A 75 -13.63 30.82 -13.97
CA GLU A 75 -15.09 30.64 -13.87
C GLU A 75 -15.53 29.20 -14.16
N PHE A 76 -14.96 28.56 -15.18
CA PHE A 76 -15.29 27.16 -15.50
C PHE A 76 -14.82 26.19 -14.42
N TYR A 77 -13.65 26.44 -13.82
CA TYR A 77 -13.11 25.61 -12.75
C TYR A 77 -13.94 25.71 -11.47
N SER A 78 -14.32 26.92 -11.05
CA SER A 78 -15.19 27.11 -9.88
C SER A 78 -16.55 26.43 -10.06
N PHE A 79 -17.10 26.48 -11.27
CA PHE A 79 -18.28 25.70 -11.66
C PHE A 79 -18.05 24.18 -11.56
N TYR A 80 -17.00 23.62 -12.18
CA TYR A 80 -16.72 22.18 -12.16
C TYR A 80 -16.45 21.64 -10.75
N ARG A 81 -15.71 22.38 -9.92
CA ARG A 81 -15.43 22.02 -8.52
C ARG A 81 -16.71 22.02 -7.69
N SER A 82 -17.63 22.96 -7.93
CA SER A 82 -18.93 22.96 -7.26
C SER A 82 -19.77 21.73 -7.63
N LEU A 83 -19.76 21.32 -8.91
CA LEU A 83 -20.43 20.10 -9.38
C LEU A 83 -19.88 18.83 -8.74
N GLN A 84 -18.55 18.71 -8.62
CA GLN A 84 -17.92 17.56 -7.98
C GLN A 84 -18.21 17.52 -6.46
N ALA A 85 -18.27 18.69 -5.81
CA ALA A 85 -18.68 18.81 -4.42
C ALA A 85 -20.14 18.38 -4.22
N TYR A 86 -21.05 18.74 -5.13
CA TYR A 86 -22.43 18.24 -5.12
C TYR A 86 -22.45 16.72 -5.25
N GLN A 87 -21.73 16.15 -6.22
CA GLN A 87 -21.71 14.70 -6.43
C GLN A 87 -21.27 13.93 -5.18
N ASN A 88 -20.20 14.39 -4.52
CA ASN A 88 -19.68 13.77 -3.31
C ASN A 88 -20.67 13.89 -2.13
N THR A 89 -21.25 15.08 -1.97
CA THR A 89 -22.21 15.38 -0.89
C THR A 89 -23.51 14.59 -1.03
N PHE A 90 -24.03 14.46 -2.26
CA PHE A 90 -25.25 13.70 -2.55
C PHE A 90 -25.03 12.18 -2.66
N SER A 91 -23.78 11.70 -2.61
CA SER A 91 -23.48 10.26 -2.63
C SER A 91 -23.72 9.56 -1.27
N SER A 92 -23.73 10.33 -0.18
CA SER A 92 -24.07 9.85 1.17
C SER A 92 -25.57 10.02 1.41
N LYS A 93 -26.29 8.93 1.69
CA LYS A 93 -27.77 8.94 1.85
C LYS A 93 -28.25 9.48 3.21
N ASP A 94 -27.35 9.72 4.15
CA ASP A 94 -27.69 9.92 5.57
C ASP A 94 -27.53 11.37 6.07
N ASP A 95 -27.03 12.30 5.25
CA ASP A 95 -26.76 13.67 5.70
C ASP A 95 -27.95 14.60 5.45
N ILE A 96 -28.69 14.94 6.51
CA ILE A 96 -29.63 16.08 6.51
C ILE A 96 -28.79 17.35 6.41
N MET A 97 -28.66 17.88 5.20
CA MET A 97 -27.86 19.07 4.94
C MET A 97 -28.72 20.33 5.05
N VAL A 98 -28.47 21.15 6.08
CA VAL A 98 -29.05 22.49 6.21
C VAL A 98 -28.13 23.45 5.45
N ILE A 99 -28.47 23.73 4.19
CA ILE A 99 -27.72 24.67 3.35
C ILE A 99 -28.54 25.95 3.21
N ASP A 100 -27.94 27.08 3.53
CA ASP A 100 -28.53 28.38 3.27
C ASP A 100 -28.62 28.60 1.74
N SER A 101 -29.79 29.02 1.25
CA SER A 101 -30.07 29.18 -0.18
C SER A 101 -29.23 30.28 -0.84
N ASP A 102 -28.63 31.18 -0.04
CA ASP A 102 -27.77 32.28 -0.51
C ASP A 102 -26.27 31.99 -0.36
N SER A 103 -25.89 30.76 0.05
CA SER A 103 -24.50 30.35 0.13
C SER A 103 -23.84 30.32 -1.26
N ASP A 104 -22.55 30.68 -1.34
CA ASP A 104 -21.71 30.53 -2.54
C ASP A 104 -21.75 29.11 -3.11
N PHE A 105 -22.06 28.12 -2.26
CA PHE A 105 -22.28 26.75 -2.65
C PHE A 105 -23.46 26.55 -3.60
N MET A 106 -24.50 27.40 -3.61
CA MET A 106 -25.70 27.25 -4.46
C MET A 106 -25.72 28.22 -5.66
N LYS A 107 -24.75 29.13 -5.77
CA LYS A 107 -24.67 30.13 -6.86
C LYS A 107 -24.70 29.49 -8.24
N PHE A 108 -23.88 28.46 -8.45
CA PHE A 108 -23.78 27.75 -9.73
C PHE A 108 -24.94 26.80 -10.03
N LEU A 109 -25.72 26.40 -9.01
CA LEU A 109 -26.94 25.62 -9.19
C LEU A 109 -28.11 26.49 -9.69
N LYS A 110 -28.19 27.75 -9.22
CA LYS A 110 -29.22 28.71 -9.65
C LYS A 110 -28.88 29.39 -10.98
N ASN A 111 -27.58 29.61 -11.27
CA ASN A 111 -27.13 30.24 -12.51
C ASN A 111 -25.80 29.62 -12.98
N PRO A 112 -25.74 28.95 -14.15
CA PRO A 112 -24.52 28.31 -14.66
C PRO A 112 -23.38 29.30 -14.98
N ALA A 113 -23.65 30.61 -14.99
CA ALA A 113 -22.65 31.66 -15.21
C ALA A 113 -22.10 32.31 -13.92
N GLY A 114 -22.52 31.87 -12.73
CA GLY A 114 -21.97 32.39 -11.45
C GLY A 114 -22.23 33.87 -11.14
N ALA A 115 -23.07 34.55 -11.92
CA ALA A 115 -23.45 35.93 -11.69
C ALA A 115 -24.64 36.02 -10.73
N ASN A 116 -24.55 36.95 -9.77
CA ASN A 116 -25.63 37.33 -8.85
C ASN A 116 -26.94 37.64 -9.58
#